data_AF-A0A0D0B8F1-F1
#
_entry.id   AF-A0A0D0B8F1-F1
#
_cell.length_a   1.000
_cell.length_b   1.000
_cell.length_c   1.000
_cell.angle_alpha   90.00
_cell.angle_beta   90.00
_cell.angle_gamma   90.00
#
_symmetry.space_group_name_H-M   'P 1'
#
loop_
_entity.id
_entity.type
_entity.pdbx_description
1 polymer ?
#
loop_
_entity_poly.entity_id
_entity_poly.type
_entity_poly.pdbx_seq_one_letter_code
_entity_poly.pdbx_strand_id
1 'polypeptide(L)'
;MSISSDLRASARSAYRQLYRASASTFGGDSAMLTAFRYKMREDAISAKSETDPLAYEQYAKHAKEVAEFIKRNIVQASRLPKQETWSLRITKDTELGDNETIKNPSSSKESQRIMYYSTLKRASSQRKVPELKEEDIEESFVRGSGPGGQSVNKTENNVQLYHKPTGIRVSCQETRSLSTNRMLARRLLVAKLDALENPGLSKEEMKRAKQRERERRRRKKAKKKTKQIELESNS
;
A
#
# COMPACT_ATOMS: atom_id res chain seq x y z
N MET A 1 -45.04 16.51 -10.81
CA MET A 1 -45.04 17.60 -9.81
C MET A 1 -44.03 18.65 -10.26
N SER A 2 -44.29 19.95 -10.07
CA SER A 2 -43.35 20.99 -10.50
C SER A 2 -42.25 21.20 -9.45
N ILE A 3 -40.99 21.23 -9.89
CA ILE A 3 -39.85 21.55 -9.01
C ILE A 3 -40.01 22.97 -8.41
N SER A 4 -39.85 23.10 -7.09
CA SER A 4 -39.89 24.37 -6.36
C SER A 4 -38.87 25.39 -6.87
N SER A 5 -39.21 26.68 -6.81
CA SER A 5 -38.31 27.79 -7.13
C SER A 5 -37.02 27.76 -6.33
N ASP A 6 -37.09 27.35 -5.07
CA ASP A 6 -35.96 27.34 -4.14
C ASP A 6 -34.96 26.25 -4.51
N LEU A 7 -35.47 25.09 -4.91
CA LEU A 7 -34.65 23.97 -5.39
C LEU A 7 -33.89 24.38 -6.67
N ARG A 8 -34.56 25.09 -7.59
CA ARG A 8 -33.94 25.65 -8.80
C ARG A 8 -32.90 26.71 -8.47
N ALA A 9 -33.14 27.55 -7.46
CA ALA A 9 -32.17 28.54 -6.99
C ALA A 9 -30.92 27.85 -6.37
N SER A 10 -31.14 26.81 -5.55
CA SER A 10 -30.07 25.99 -4.97
C SER A 10 -29.23 25.32 -6.05
N ALA A 11 -29.83 24.68 -7.05
CA ALA A 11 -29.12 24.05 -8.18
C ALA A 11 -28.31 25.06 -9.00
N ARG A 12 -28.85 26.26 -9.27
CA ARG A 12 -28.10 27.34 -9.94
C ARG A 12 -26.91 27.79 -9.11
N SER A 13 -27.06 27.88 -7.78
CA SER A 13 -25.97 28.25 -6.89
C SER A 13 -24.87 27.18 -6.90
N ALA A 14 -25.23 25.90 -6.84
CA ALA A 14 -24.30 24.76 -6.92
C ALA A 14 -23.53 24.74 -8.24
N TYR A 15 -24.23 24.92 -9.37
CA TYR A 15 -23.61 25.04 -10.69
C TYR A 15 -22.60 26.19 -10.75
N ARG A 16 -22.95 27.38 -10.24
CA ARG A 16 -22.02 28.53 -10.19
C ARG A 16 -20.80 28.26 -9.32
N GLN A 17 -20.97 27.57 -8.19
CA GLN A 17 -19.87 27.18 -7.31
C GLN A 17 -18.91 26.22 -8.03
N LEU A 18 -19.45 25.17 -8.64
CA LEU A 18 -18.67 24.20 -9.41
C LEU A 18 -17.93 24.85 -10.59
N TYR A 19 -18.58 25.79 -11.29
CA TYR A 19 -17.96 26.52 -12.39
C TYR A 19 -16.78 27.39 -11.95
N ARG A 20 -16.90 28.02 -10.77
CA ARG A 20 -15.81 28.82 -10.18
C ARG A 20 -14.68 27.92 -9.69
N ALA A 21 -14.99 26.80 -9.04
CA ALA A 21 -14.01 25.83 -8.57
C ALA A 21 -13.23 25.19 -9.72
N SER A 22 -13.90 24.85 -10.83
CA SER A 22 -13.22 24.31 -12.00
C SER A 22 -12.30 25.35 -12.66
N ALA A 23 -12.73 26.61 -12.72
CA ALA A 23 -11.93 27.70 -13.28
C ALA A 23 -10.66 27.99 -12.48
N SER A 24 -10.73 27.93 -11.14
CA SER A 24 -9.56 28.12 -10.29
C SER A 24 -8.60 26.93 -10.39
N THR A 25 -9.12 25.71 -10.38
CA THR A 25 -8.33 24.47 -10.28
C THR A 25 -7.66 24.11 -11.60
N PHE A 26 -8.38 24.24 -12.72
CA PHE A 26 -7.87 23.91 -14.05
C PHE A 26 -7.30 25.12 -14.82
N GLY A 27 -7.01 26.22 -14.12
CA GLY A 27 -6.51 27.44 -14.75
C GLY A 27 -5.17 27.21 -15.45
N GLY A 28 -5.07 27.52 -16.74
CA GLY A 28 -3.85 27.27 -17.53
C GLY A 28 -3.82 25.92 -18.25
N ASP A 29 -4.76 25.01 -17.94
CA ASP A 29 -5.04 23.81 -18.73
C ASP A 29 -6.39 23.98 -19.45
N SER A 30 -6.33 24.60 -20.63
CA SER A 30 -7.53 24.93 -21.40
C SER A 30 -8.26 23.67 -21.88
N ALA A 31 -7.54 22.60 -22.18
CA ALA A 31 -8.12 21.33 -22.64
C ALA A 31 -8.96 20.69 -21.53
N MET A 32 -8.37 20.50 -20.34
CA MET A 32 -9.09 19.94 -19.20
C MET A 32 -10.25 20.82 -18.75
N LEU A 33 -10.05 22.15 -18.69
CA LEU A 33 -11.12 23.07 -18.29
C LEU A 33 -12.31 23.02 -19.27
N THR A 34 -12.04 22.92 -20.57
CA THR A 34 -13.09 22.86 -21.60
C THR A 34 -13.84 21.53 -21.53
N ALA A 35 -13.12 20.41 -21.45
CA ALA A 35 -13.72 19.09 -21.31
C ALA A 35 -14.57 18.98 -20.04
N PHE A 36 -14.07 19.50 -18.92
CA PHE A 36 -14.80 19.51 -17.65
C PHE A 36 -16.09 20.32 -17.75
N ARG A 37 -16.03 21.52 -18.34
CA ARG A 37 -17.21 22.38 -18.54
C ARG A 37 -18.23 21.78 -19.49
N TYR A 38 -17.77 21.04 -20.50
CA TYR A 38 -18.64 20.32 -21.40
C TYR A 38 -19.47 19.27 -20.64
N LYS A 39 -18.80 18.39 -19.88
CA LYS A 39 -19.48 17.39 -19.03
C LYS A 39 -20.43 18.04 -18.02
N MET A 40 -19.96 19.07 -17.31
CA MET A 40 -20.77 19.81 -16.34
C MET A 40 -22.07 20.36 -16.96
N ARG A 41 -22.02 20.82 -18.22
CA ARG A 41 -23.19 21.30 -18.94
C ARG A 41 -24.13 20.15 -19.32
N GLU A 42 -23.59 19.03 -19.81
CA GLU A 42 -24.40 17.84 -20.10
C GLU A 42 -25.14 17.34 -18.85
N ASP A 43 -24.44 17.21 -17.73
CA ASP A 43 -25.02 16.79 -16.45
C ASP A 43 -26.14 17.77 -16.01
N ALA A 44 -25.94 19.08 -16.21
CA ALA A 44 -26.94 20.10 -15.89
C ALA A 44 -28.16 20.06 -16.81
N ILE A 45 -27.98 19.73 -18.09
CA ILE A 45 -29.09 19.57 -19.04
C ILE A 45 -29.89 18.32 -18.68
N SER A 46 -29.22 17.22 -18.37
CA SER A 46 -29.85 15.97 -17.91
C SER A 46 -30.64 16.17 -16.62
N ALA A 47 -30.05 16.83 -15.62
CA ALA A 47 -30.75 17.14 -14.37
C ALA A 47 -31.94 18.10 -14.56
N LYS A 48 -31.92 18.96 -15.60
CA LYS A 48 -33.03 19.87 -15.90
C LYS A 48 -34.24 19.14 -16.51
N SER A 49 -34.04 18.02 -17.21
CA SER A 49 -35.13 17.18 -17.72
C SER A 49 -35.80 16.35 -16.63
N GLU A 50 -35.17 16.18 -15.47
CA GLU A 50 -35.76 15.43 -14.36
C GLU A 50 -36.97 16.15 -13.77
N THR A 51 -37.97 15.36 -13.37
CA THR A 51 -39.24 15.87 -12.81
C THR A 51 -39.42 15.53 -11.33
N ASP A 52 -38.60 14.62 -10.80
CA ASP A 52 -38.59 14.24 -9.38
C ASP A 52 -37.82 15.28 -8.53
N PRO A 53 -38.45 15.88 -7.50
CA PRO A 53 -37.78 16.82 -6.60
C PRO A 53 -36.58 16.24 -5.87
N LEU A 54 -36.64 14.97 -5.46
CA LEU A 54 -35.58 14.36 -4.64
C LEU A 54 -34.32 14.11 -5.48
N ALA A 55 -34.48 13.58 -6.70
CA ALA A 55 -33.39 13.46 -7.66
C ALA A 55 -32.75 14.83 -8.00
N TYR A 56 -33.56 15.88 -8.15
CA TYR A 56 -33.07 17.24 -8.44
C TYR A 56 -32.26 17.85 -7.29
N GLU A 57 -32.66 17.57 -6.05
CA GLU A 57 -31.91 17.97 -4.85
C GLU A 57 -30.57 17.24 -4.75
N GLN A 58 -30.56 15.93 -5.03
CA GLN A 58 -29.35 15.12 -5.06
C GLN A 58 -28.35 15.63 -6.09
N TYR A 59 -28.80 16.03 -7.28
CA TYR A 59 -27.93 16.67 -8.28
C TYR A 59 -27.28 17.94 -7.74
N ALA A 60 -28.08 18.82 -7.11
CA ALA A 60 -27.57 20.07 -6.56
C ALA A 60 -26.54 19.82 -5.43
N LYS A 61 -26.78 18.80 -4.59
CA LYS A 61 -25.84 18.37 -3.56
C LYS A 61 -24.55 17.82 -4.16
N HIS A 62 -24.66 16.92 -5.13
CA HIS A 62 -23.51 16.32 -5.81
C HIS A 62 -22.63 17.38 -6.49
N ALA A 63 -23.22 18.36 -7.16
CA ALA A 63 -22.47 19.46 -7.78
C ALA A 63 -21.66 20.28 -6.75
N LYS A 64 -22.18 20.46 -5.52
CA LYS A 64 -21.44 21.13 -4.42
C LYS A 64 -20.29 20.26 -3.91
N GLU A 65 -20.53 18.97 -3.71
CA GLU A 65 -19.50 18.02 -3.26
C GLU A 65 -18.35 17.93 -4.27
N VAL A 66 -18.66 17.86 -5.57
CA VAL A 66 -17.63 17.88 -6.63
C VAL A 66 -16.86 19.19 -6.60
N ALA A 67 -17.52 20.33 -6.37
CA ALA A 67 -16.85 21.62 -6.28
C ALA A 67 -15.86 21.68 -5.11
N GLU A 68 -16.25 21.18 -3.93
CA GLU A 68 -15.37 21.10 -2.76
C GLU A 68 -14.21 20.12 -3.00
N PHE A 69 -14.51 18.95 -3.56
CA PHE A 69 -13.51 17.93 -3.85
C PHE A 69 -12.41 18.47 -4.76
N ILE A 70 -12.79 19.06 -5.89
CA ILE A 70 -11.83 19.59 -6.87
C ILE A 70 -10.99 20.70 -6.24
N LYS A 71 -11.61 21.60 -5.46
CA LYS A 71 -10.93 22.72 -4.81
C LYS A 71 -9.90 22.28 -3.77
N ARG A 72 -10.22 21.24 -2.99
CA ARG A 72 -9.42 20.75 -1.85
C ARG A 72 -8.38 19.71 -2.25
N ASN A 73 -8.73 18.79 -3.16
CA ASN A 73 -7.95 17.57 -3.39
C ASN A 73 -7.16 17.60 -4.70
N ILE A 74 -7.53 18.43 -5.67
CA ILE A 74 -6.88 18.43 -6.99
C ILE A 74 -5.89 19.58 -7.09
N VAL A 75 -4.66 19.24 -7.52
CA VAL A 75 -3.56 20.19 -7.77
C VAL A 75 -3.03 19.94 -9.18
N GLN A 76 -2.80 21.02 -9.94
CA GLN A 76 -2.17 20.93 -11.26
C GLN A 76 -0.67 21.19 -11.19
N ALA A 77 0.08 20.49 -12.03
CA ALA A 77 1.51 20.66 -12.20
C ALA A 77 1.82 21.24 -13.58
N SER A 78 2.70 22.25 -13.66
CA SER A 78 3.25 22.75 -14.92
C SER A 78 4.75 22.46 -14.97
N ARG A 79 5.22 21.83 -16.05
CA ARG A 79 6.65 21.55 -16.27
C ARG A 79 7.39 22.86 -16.59
N LEU A 80 8.51 23.12 -15.91
CA LEU A 80 9.37 24.25 -16.22
C LEU A 80 10.29 23.89 -17.40
N PRO A 81 10.42 24.72 -18.44
CA PRO A 81 11.14 24.34 -19.66
C PRO A 81 12.67 24.25 -19.51
N LYS A 82 13.25 24.84 -18.45
CA LYS A 82 14.71 24.94 -18.26
C LYS A 82 15.30 23.90 -17.30
N GLN A 83 14.47 23.17 -16.55
CA GLN A 83 14.89 22.19 -15.54
C GLN A 83 13.87 21.03 -15.52
N GLU A 84 14.27 19.80 -15.19
CA GLU A 84 13.34 18.66 -15.02
C GLU A 84 12.43 18.77 -13.77
N THR A 85 12.13 19.99 -13.36
CA THR A 85 11.31 20.31 -12.20
C THR A 85 9.90 20.70 -12.61
N TRP A 86 8.93 20.26 -11.81
CA TRP A 86 7.52 20.58 -11.96
C TRP A 86 7.11 21.60 -10.89
N SER A 87 6.37 22.62 -11.30
CA SER A 87 5.76 23.59 -10.38
C SER A 87 4.32 23.19 -10.10
N LEU A 88 4.00 22.97 -8.82
CA LEU A 88 2.64 22.63 -8.38
C LEU A 88 1.86 23.90 -8.03
N ARG A 89 0.63 24.01 -8.54
CA ARG A 89 -0.27 25.12 -8.19
C ARG A 89 -1.13 24.74 -6.98
N ILE A 90 -0.63 25.05 -5.80
CA ILE A 90 -1.36 24.88 -4.53
C ILE A 90 -2.13 26.16 -4.22
N THR A 91 -3.43 26.04 -3.92
CA THR A 91 -4.29 27.18 -3.54
C THR A 91 -4.54 27.19 -2.04
N LYS A 92 -5.08 28.29 -1.51
CA LYS A 92 -5.39 28.43 -0.07
C LYS A 92 -6.39 27.39 0.44
N ASP A 93 -7.24 26.91 -0.46
CA ASP A 93 -8.30 25.96 -0.17
C ASP A 93 -7.87 24.50 -0.39
N THR A 94 -6.66 24.29 -0.92
CA THR A 94 -6.10 22.95 -1.10
C THR A 94 -5.77 22.38 0.28
N GLU A 95 -6.32 21.20 0.58
CA GLU A 95 -6.02 20.52 1.83
C GLU A 95 -4.61 19.94 1.74
N LEU A 96 -3.67 20.57 2.45
CA LEU A 96 -2.37 19.98 2.70
C LEU A 96 -2.55 19.05 3.89
N GLY A 97 -2.56 17.75 3.65
CA GLY A 97 -2.66 16.78 4.73
C GLY A 97 -1.57 17.02 5.78
N ASP A 98 -1.95 16.89 7.04
CA ASP A 98 -1.00 16.88 8.14
C ASP A 98 -0.10 15.66 7.99
N ASN A 99 1.12 15.89 7.51
CA ASN A 99 2.10 14.82 7.32
C ASN A 99 2.65 14.29 8.65
N GLU A 100 1.89 14.44 9.73
CA GLU A 100 2.20 14.10 11.11
C GLU A 100 2.46 12.60 11.25
N THR A 101 1.74 11.74 10.53
CA THR A 101 1.98 10.29 10.54
C THR A 101 3.31 9.88 9.89
N ILE A 102 3.87 10.71 9.00
CA ILE A 102 5.19 10.48 8.39
C ILE A 102 6.31 11.15 9.22
N LYS A 103 6.06 12.36 9.73
CA LYS A 103 7.01 13.12 10.57
C LYS A 103 7.17 12.53 11.96
N ASN A 104 6.05 12.12 12.55
CA ASN A 104 5.92 11.51 13.86
C ASN A 104 5.32 10.11 13.67
N PRO A 105 6.09 9.13 13.14
CA PRO A 105 5.59 7.77 13.01
C PRO A 105 5.12 7.33 14.39
N SER A 106 3.84 7.00 14.50
CA SER A 106 3.21 6.65 15.76
C SER A 106 4.10 5.64 16.50
N SER A 107 4.59 6.01 17.68
CA SER A 107 5.31 5.07 18.56
C SER A 107 4.38 3.98 19.11
N SER A 108 3.12 3.95 18.66
CA SER A 108 2.06 3.00 19.00
C SER A 108 1.98 1.80 18.06
N LYS A 109 3.07 1.44 17.37
CA LYS A 109 3.44 0.03 17.51
C LYS A 109 3.98 -0.04 18.92
N GLU A 110 3.14 -0.53 19.83
CA GLU A 110 3.58 -1.31 20.99
C GLU A 110 4.93 -1.89 20.59
N SER A 111 6.01 -1.30 21.11
CA SER A 111 7.34 -1.67 20.69
C SER A 111 7.36 -3.14 20.98
N GLN A 112 7.25 -4.00 19.95
CA GLN A 112 7.39 -5.43 20.11
C GLN A 112 8.77 -5.51 20.73
N ARG A 113 8.81 -5.61 22.07
CA ARG A 113 10.05 -5.47 22.83
C ARG A 113 10.90 -6.52 22.18
N ILE A 114 11.94 -6.11 21.44
CA ILE A 114 12.70 -7.08 20.67
C ILE A 114 13.33 -7.95 21.73
N MET A 115 12.71 -9.11 21.95
CA MET A 115 13.09 -10.00 23.02
C MET A 115 14.52 -10.43 22.70
N TYR A 116 15.36 -10.44 23.73
CA TYR A 116 16.72 -10.95 23.54
C TYR A 116 16.67 -12.39 23.05
N TYR A 117 17.67 -12.80 22.27
CA TYR A 117 17.70 -14.17 21.75
C TYR A 117 17.65 -15.20 22.89
N SER A 118 18.20 -14.89 24.07
CA SER A 118 18.11 -15.72 25.27
C SER A 118 16.67 -15.93 25.75
N THR A 119 15.86 -14.87 25.79
CA THR A 119 14.44 -14.95 26.18
C THR A 119 13.62 -15.75 25.18
N LEU A 120 13.83 -15.52 23.87
CA LEU A 120 13.16 -16.30 22.83
C LEU A 120 13.58 -17.78 22.86
N LYS A 121 14.86 -18.07 23.13
CA LYS A 121 15.37 -19.45 23.26
C LYS A 121 14.71 -20.19 24.41
N ARG A 122 14.49 -19.54 25.56
CA ARG A 122 13.78 -20.15 26.70
C ARG A 122 12.31 -20.43 26.35
N ALA A 123 11.65 -19.47 25.71
CA ALA A 123 10.25 -19.61 25.26
C ALA A 123 10.08 -20.68 24.16
N SER A 124 11.09 -20.89 23.31
CA SER A 124 11.04 -21.89 22.24
C SER A 124 10.89 -23.35 22.71
N SER A 125 11.06 -23.63 24.00
CA SER A 125 10.89 -24.98 24.56
C SER A 125 9.43 -25.49 24.50
N GLN A 126 8.45 -24.59 24.43
CA GLN A 126 7.01 -24.93 24.40
C GLN A 126 6.42 -24.93 22.98
N ARG A 127 7.29 -24.82 21.97
CA ARG A 127 6.91 -24.69 20.57
C ARG A 127 6.29 -25.98 20.04
N LYS A 128 5.18 -25.85 19.30
CA LYS A 128 4.60 -26.97 18.54
C LYS A 128 5.28 -27.09 17.17
N VAL A 129 5.61 -28.31 16.77
CA VAL A 129 6.17 -28.55 15.43
C VAL A 129 5.00 -28.89 14.51
N PRO A 130 4.73 -28.07 13.48
CA PRO A 130 3.67 -28.39 12.53
C PRO A 130 4.05 -29.65 11.76
N GLU A 131 3.21 -30.67 11.86
CA GLU A 131 3.30 -31.88 11.04
C GLU A 131 2.49 -31.67 9.76
N LEU A 132 3.12 -31.94 8.62
CA LEU A 132 2.53 -31.69 7.32
C LEU A 132 2.08 -33.02 6.71
N LYS A 133 0.76 -33.25 6.65
CA LYS A 133 0.19 -34.43 5.99
C LYS A 133 0.02 -34.14 4.50
N GLU A 134 0.36 -35.11 3.66
CA GLU A 134 0.26 -34.94 2.20
C GLU A 134 -1.20 -34.83 1.71
N GLU A 135 -2.14 -35.41 2.46
CA GLU A 135 -3.59 -35.40 2.17
C GLU A 135 -4.21 -33.99 2.26
N ASP A 136 -3.63 -33.12 3.09
CA ASP A 136 -4.13 -31.77 3.34
C ASP A 136 -3.64 -30.73 2.31
N ILE A 137 -2.86 -31.18 1.32
CA ILE A 137 -2.17 -30.31 0.36
C ILE A 137 -2.69 -30.54 -1.05
N GLU A 138 -3.07 -29.45 -1.71
CA GLU A 138 -3.30 -29.43 -3.15
C GLU A 138 -2.06 -28.89 -3.84
N GLU A 139 -1.44 -29.71 -4.68
CA GLU A 139 -0.28 -29.34 -5.48
C GLU A 139 -0.75 -28.99 -6.91
N SER A 140 -0.29 -27.84 -7.43
CA SER A 140 -0.56 -27.41 -8.79
C SER A 140 0.71 -26.86 -9.45
N PHE A 141 0.83 -27.08 -10.75
CA PHE A 141 2.00 -26.69 -11.55
C PHE A 141 1.58 -25.64 -12.57
N VAL A 142 2.29 -24.52 -12.57
CA VAL A 142 1.98 -23.37 -13.42
C VAL A 142 3.24 -22.99 -14.20
N ARG A 143 3.05 -22.32 -15.34
CA ARG A 143 4.16 -21.70 -16.07
C ARG A 143 4.68 -20.52 -15.28
N GLY A 144 6.00 -20.34 -15.29
CA GLY A 144 6.61 -19.19 -14.62
C GLY A 144 6.20 -17.88 -15.29
N SER A 145 6.09 -16.82 -14.51
CA SER A 145 5.85 -15.45 -15.00
C SER A 145 7.05 -14.59 -14.66
N GLY A 146 7.53 -13.78 -15.60
CA GLY A 146 8.63 -12.82 -15.40
C GLY A 146 9.60 -12.72 -16.57
N PRO A 147 10.62 -11.84 -16.47
CA PRO A 147 11.67 -11.68 -17.47
C PRO A 147 12.64 -12.88 -17.43
N GLY A 148 12.13 -14.05 -17.76
CA GLY A 148 12.88 -15.29 -17.89
C GLY A 148 13.12 -15.64 -19.35
N GLY A 149 14.21 -16.34 -19.64
CA GLY A 149 14.47 -16.88 -20.98
C GLY A 149 13.43 -17.92 -21.42
N GLN A 150 13.62 -18.51 -22.59
CA GLN A 150 12.68 -19.48 -23.19
C GLN A 150 12.26 -20.63 -22.25
N SER A 151 13.14 -21.06 -21.35
CA SER A 151 12.86 -22.14 -20.40
C SER A 151 11.78 -21.79 -19.36
N VAL A 152 11.57 -20.52 -19.03
CA VAL A 152 10.59 -20.11 -18.01
C VAL A 152 9.16 -20.10 -18.59
N ASN A 153 9.03 -19.68 -19.84
CA ASN A 153 7.73 -19.55 -20.51
C ASN A 153 7.20 -20.89 -21.05
N LYS A 154 8.09 -21.85 -21.33
CA LYS A 154 7.74 -23.17 -21.90
C LYS A 154 7.50 -24.25 -20.85
N THR A 155 8.20 -24.20 -19.71
CA THR A 155 8.16 -25.29 -18.73
C THR A 155 7.31 -24.92 -17.51
N GLU A 156 6.47 -25.87 -17.07
CA GLU A 156 5.58 -25.75 -15.90
C GLU A 156 6.33 -26.03 -14.59
N ASN A 157 7.41 -25.28 -14.36
CA ASN A 157 8.31 -25.47 -13.21
C ASN A 157 7.88 -24.71 -11.95
N ASN A 158 6.87 -23.84 -12.02
CA ASN A 158 6.38 -23.09 -10.85
C ASN A 158 5.41 -23.97 -10.05
N VAL A 159 5.81 -24.33 -8.84
CA VAL A 159 5.01 -25.17 -7.95
C VAL A 159 4.18 -24.29 -7.03
N GLN A 160 2.86 -24.46 -7.05
CA GLN A 160 1.94 -23.82 -6.12
C GLN A 160 1.33 -24.88 -5.19
N LEU A 161 1.48 -24.68 -3.89
CA LEU A 161 0.90 -25.51 -2.85
C LEU A 161 -0.21 -24.75 -2.13
N TYR A 162 -1.33 -25.41 -1.91
CA TYR A 162 -2.43 -24.91 -1.11
C TYR A 162 -2.72 -25.88 0.04
N HIS A 163 -2.70 -25.37 1.27
CA HIS A 163 -3.02 -26.15 2.47
C HIS A 163 -4.48 -25.92 2.85
N LYS A 164 -5.32 -26.94 2.66
CA LYS A 164 -6.78 -26.84 2.82
C LYS A 164 -7.22 -26.36 4.21
N PRO A 165 -6.70 -26.90 5.34
CA PRO A 165 -7.26 -26.57 6.66
C PRO A 165 -6.86 -25.16 7.13
N THR A 166 -5.71 -24.63 6.72
CA THR A 166 -5.28 -23.27 7.12
C THR A 166 -5.51 -22.20 6.04
N GLY A 167 -5.89 -22.59 4.82
CA GLY A 167 -6.07 -21.68 3.69
C GLY A 167 -4.77 -21.02 3.18
N ILE A 168 -3.59 -21.53 3.56
CA ILE A 168 -2.30 -20.93 3.18
C ILE A 168 -1.91 -21.39 1.78
N ARG A 169 -1.60 -20.42 0.92
CA ARG A 169 -1.01 -20.67 -0.41
C ARG A 169 0.47 -20.27 -0.45
N VAL A 170 1.28 -21.10 -1.09
CA VAL A 170 2.71 -20.87 -1.33
C VAL A 170 3.02 -21.17 -2.79
N SER A 171 3.80 -20.30 -3.42
CA SER A 171 4.36 -20.52 -4.76
C SER A 171 5.88 -20.52 -4.68
N CYS A 172 6.55 -21.40 -5.42
CA CYS A 172 8.01 -21.47 -5.48
C CYS A 172 8.50 -21.67 -6.92
N GLN A 173 9.38 -20.77 -7.35
CA GLN A 173 10.03 -20.77 -8.65
C GLN A 173 11.50 -20.33 -8.51
N GLU A 174 12.28 -21.02 -7.69
CA GLU A 174 13.68 -20.65 -7.45
C GLU A 174 14.64 -21.30 -8.47
N THR A 175 14.34 -22.53 -8.88
CA THR A 175 15.24 -23.33 -9.72
C THR A 175 14.56 -23.79 -11.00
N ARG A 176 15.35 -24.23 -11.98
CA ARG A 176 14.83 -24.80 -13.24
C ARG A 176 14.27 -26.22 -13.11
N SER A 177 14.44 -26.87 -11.96
CA SER A 177 14.01 -28.24 -11.74
C SER A 177 12.73 -28.28 -10.90
N LEU A 178 11.76 -29.07 -11.35
CA LEU A 178 10.47 -29.23 -10.70
C LEU A 178 10.61 -29.86 -9.30
N SER A 179 11.45 -30.90 -9.17
CA SER A 179 11.60 -31.66 -7.92
C SER A 179 12.20 -30.81 -6.80
N THR A 180 13.18 -29.97 -7.14
CA THR A 180 13.78 -29.03 -6.20
C THR A 180 12.78 -27.94 -5.82
N ASN A 181 12.01 -27.41 -6.77
CA ASN A 181 10.95 -26.44 -6.46
C ASN A 181 9.84 -27.05 -5.59
N ARG A 182 9.48 -28.33 -5.78
CA ARG A 182 8.51 -29.04 -4.92
C ARG A 182 9.00 -29.16 -3.48
N MET A 183 10.25 -29.56 -3.30
CA MET A 183 10.89 -29.65 -1.98
C MET A 183 10.95 -28.27 -1.29
N LEU A 184 11.32 -27.23 -2.03
CA LEU A 184 11.40 -25.86 -1.52
C LEU A 184 10.02 -25.31 -1.17
N ALA A 185 9.02 -25.54 -2.01
CA ALA A 185 7.64 -25.14 -1.74
C ALA A 185 7.11 -25.79 -0.44
N ARG A 186 7.35 -27.09 -0.23
CA ARG A 186 6.98 -27.80 1.01
C ARG A 186 7.68 -27.18 2.22
N ARG A 187 8.98 -26.89 2.11
CA ARG A 187 9.75 -26.24 3.17
C ARG A 187 9.21 -24.85 3.52
N LEU A 188 8.84 -24.06 2.50
CA LEU A 188 8.25 -22.74 2.68
C LEU A 188 6.86 -22.84 3.33
N LEU A 189 6.05 -23.82 2.94
CA LEU A 189 4.73 -24.07 3.54
C LEU A 189 4.87 -24.40 5.03
N VAL A 190 5.80 -25.29 5.40
CA VAL A 190 6.11 -25.62 6.80
C VAL A 190 6.58 -24.38 7.57
N ALA A 191 7.39 -23.52 6.98
CA ALA A 191 7.84 -22.29 7.63
C ALA A 191 6.69 -21.29 7.88
N LYS A 192 5.74 -21.18 6.95
CA LYS A 192 4.54 -20.35 7.12
C LYS A 192 3.59 -20.93 8.17
N LEU A 193 3.36 -22.25 8.17
CA LEU A 193 2.57 -22.92 9.20
C LEU A 193 3.18 -22.73 10.59
N ASP A 194 4.50 -22.84 10.69
CA ASP A 194 5.22 -22.59 11.95
C ASP A 194 5.05 -21.15 12.46
N ALA A 195 5.06 -20.17 11.55
CA ALA A 195 4.80 -18.78 11.93
C ALA A 195 3.36 -18.55 12.39
N LEU A 196 2.40 -19.31 11.86
CA LEU A 196 1.00 -19.25 12.27
C LEU A 196 0.77 -19.91 13.64
N GLU A 197 1.34 -21.10 13.86
CA GLU A 197 1.21 -21.83 15.12
C GLU A 197 2.01 -21.20 16.27
N ASN A 198 3.18 -20.63 15.98
CA ASN A 198 4.11 -20.09 16.97
C ASN A 198 4.44 -18.61 16.69
N PRO A 199 3.50 -17.68 16.93
CA PRO A 199 3.72 -16.26 16.68
C PRO A 199 4.89 -15.73 17.52
N GLY A 200 5.90 -15.12 16.87
CA GLY A 200 7.08 -14.58 17.54
C GLY A 200 8.15 -15.61 17.92
N LEU A 201 7.89 -16.91 17.71
CA LEU A 201 8.78 -18.04 18.06
C LEU A 201 9.07 -18.95 16.86
N SER A 202 8.77 -18.49 15.64
CA SER A 202 9.05 -19.25 14.41
C SER A 202 10.56 -19.55 14.26
N LYS A 203 10.92 -20.64 13.55
CA LYS A 203 12.33 -20.99 13.31
C LYS A 203 13.06 -19.83 12.62
N GLU A 204 12.38 -19.12 11.73
CA GLU A 204 12.95 -18.00 11.00
C GLU A 204 13.22 -16.80 11.90
N GLU A 205 12.28 -16.47 12.77
CA GLU A 205 12.42 -15.39 13.75
C GLU A 205 13.53 -15.70 14.75
N MET A 206 13.63 -16.94 15.22
CA MET A 206 14.72 -17.40 16.07
C MET A 206 16.09 -17.25 15.39
N LYS A 207 16.21 -17.60 14.11
CA LYS A 207 17.43 -17.39 13.32
C LYS A 207 17.76 -15.90 13.17
N ARG A 208 16.77 -15.08 12.84
CA ARG A 208 16.92 -13.62 12.73
C ARG A 208 17.35 -13.01 14.06
N ALA A 209 16.73 -13.40 15.18
CA ALA A 209 17.10 -12.95 16.52
C ALA A 209 18.54 -13.34 16.88
N LYS A 210 18.96 -14.57 16.52
CA LYS A 210 20.35 -15.03 16.71
C LYS A 210 21.36 -14.20 15.91
N GLN A 211 21.02 -13.85 14.65
CA GLN A 211 21.86 -13.00 13.81
C GLN A 211 21.97 -11.59 14.38
N ARG A 212 20.85 -10.98 14.78
CA ARG A 212 20.81 -9.66 15.44
C ARG A 212 21.65 -9.64 16.73
N GLU A 213 21.57 -10.69 17.54
CA GLU A 213 22.39 -10.86 18.75
C GLU A 213 23.89 -10.87 18.42
N ARG A 214 24.29 -11.63 17.38
CA ARG A 214 25.68 -11.70 16.90
C ARG A 214 26.19 -10.35 16.41
N GLU A 215 25.40 -9.65 15.59
CA GLU A 215 25.75 -8.31 15.09
C GLU A 215 25.84 -7.29 16.21
N ARG A 216 24.92 -7.30 17.18
CA ARG A 216 24.99 -6.43 18.36
C ARG A 216 26.27 -6.65 19.14
N ARG A 217 26.69 -7.90 19.35
CA ARG A 217 27.96 -8.23 20.03
C ARG A 217 29.16 -7.73 19.24
N ARG A 218 29.18 -7.92 17.92
CA ARG A 218 30.24 -7.39 17.03
C ARG A 218 30.33 -5.87 17.10
N ARG A 219 29.19 -5.17 16.99
CA ARG A 219 29.12 -3.70 17.06
C ARG A 219 29.60 -3.17 18.42
N LYS A 220 29.24 -3.82 19.53
CA LYS A 220 29.74 -3.45 20.87
C LYS A 220 31.25 -3.60 20.99
N LYS A 221 31.83 -4.70 20.48
CA LYS A 221 33.29 -4.90 20.46
C LYS A 221 34.01 -3.85 19.62
N ALA A 222 33.49 -3.55 18.42
CA ALA A 222 34.05 -2.52 17.54
C ALA A 222 34.00 -1.12 18.19
N LYS A 223 32.88 -0.76 18.84
CA LYS A 223 32.75 0.50 19.61
C LYS A 223 33.72 0.58 20.79
N LYS A 224 33.97 -0.53 21.49
CA LYS A 224 34.95 -0.55 22.59
C LYS A 224 36.37 -0.36 22.06
N LYS A 225 36.72 -1.03 20.95
CA LYS A 225 38.05 -0.91 20.31
C LYS A 225 38.31 0.50 19.79
N THR A 226 37.34 1.12 19.12
CA THR A 226 37.44 2.51 18.63
C THR A 226 37.64 3.50 19.76
N LYS A 227 36.83 3.42 20.82
CA LYS A 227 37.01 4.25 22.03
C LYS A 227 38.38 4.07 22.68
N GLN A 228 38.91 2.85 22.68
CA GLN A 228 40.23 2.57 23.25
C GLN A 228 41.35 3.21 22.41
N ILE A 229 41.25 3.11 21.08
CA ILE A 229 42.19 3.76 20.15
C ILE A 229 42.12 5.29 20.31
N GLU A 230 40.92 5.88 20.43
CA GLU A 230 40.72 7.31 20.66
C GLU A 230 41.34 7.79 21.99
N LEU A 231 41.29 6.96 23.03
CA LEU A 231 41.92 7.26 24.32
C LEU A 231 43.45 7.17 24.24
N GLU A 232 43.98 6.15 23.54
CA GLU A 232 45.42 5.95 23.32
C GLU A 232 46.02 7.01 22.39
N SER A 233 45.25 7.59 21.46
CA SER A 233 45.74 8.68 20.58
C SER A 233 45.70 10.07 21.23
N ASN A 234 44.90 10.24 22.29
CA ASN A 234 44.75 11.50 23.02
C ASN A 234 45.60 11.57 24.30
N SER A 235 46.41 10.53 24.57
CA SER A 235 47.36 10.44 25.70
C SER A 235 48.78 10.53 25.17
#